data_AF-A0A951BGS0-F1
#
_entry.id   AF-A0A951BGS0-F1
#
_cell.length_a   1.000
_cell.length_b   1.000
_cell.length_c   1.000
_cell.angle_alpha   90.00
_cell.angle_beta   90.00
_cell.angle_gamma   90.00
#
_symmetry.space_group_name_H-M   'P 1'
#
loop_
_entity.id
_entity.type
_entity.pdbx_description
1 polymer ?
#
loop_
_entity_poly.entity_id
_entity_poly.type
_entity_poly.pdbx_seq_one_letter_code
_entity_poly.pdbx_strand_id
1 'polypeptide(L)'
;MIGRRLLGVLLAFALVVPIVTLVGSARAVAAPPATAQPQVPSQQRIAASQQAISREEAIRQLAVVRASIDQTLELVKQGKIEQAYTQAKTGYLDHFEYVEVPLRVVAPDLTADAETKFAEIRGLIKSGASVDTVRANIVELRRLIDDTERRLTDTGFDAVAVVAGQSFLIIFREGLEAVLLLTALLGYLEATKSIRYRKPVAWGVILGLAATALSYLILRFVLAVLPVGREVLEALVATAAVAVLLYISFWLIARPEHRRWMEFLRSRLFNAVSVGSTTALVLVGFTAMYREGLETALLYQALVEFGRGLGWWIVVGLALGLVALTVVSSLIFKLGQRLPVKTFLVGAVLLLMVTSVAFLGNAVRSLQTADLVGLTPLDGLPHAPIFLAQALGYWPSVQTLASQAILVAVYALGATWLLLVRPRRGREARWVSG
;
A
#
# COMPACT_ATOMS: atom_id res chain seq x y z
N MET A 1 -28.19 10.88 -23.74
CA MET A 1 -26.99 10.52 -24.54
C MET A 1 -25.66 11.02 -23.97
N ILE A 2 -25.59 12.18 -23.28
CA ILE A 2 -24.31 12.76 -22.79
C ILE A 2 -23.74 12.06 -21.55
N GLY A 3 -24.57 11.41 -20.72
CA GLY A 3 -24.12 10.58 -19.61
C GLY A 3 -23.16 9.45 -20.02
N ARG A 4 -23.32 8.86 -21.23
CA ARG A 4 -22.40 7.85 -21.78
C ARG A 4 -21.03 8.45 -22.19
N ARG A 5 -20.99 9.71 -22.64
CA ARG A 5 -19.74 10.38 -23.03
C ARG A 5 -18.93 10.84 -21.82
N LEU A 6 -19.59 11.29 -20.74
CA LEU A 6 -18.94 11.61 -19.46
C LEU A 6 -18.49 10.37 -18.68
N LEU A 7 -19.27 9.29 -18.71
CA LEU A 7 -18.84 7.98 -18.18
C LEU A 7 -17.60 7.47 -18.95
N GLY A 8 -17.58 7.64 -20.28
CA GLY A 8 -16.42 7.31 -21.10
C GLY A 8 -15.17 8.14 -20.77
N VAL A 9 -15.32 9.43 -20.44
CA VAL A 9 -14.20 10.28 -20.00
C VAL A 9 -13.74 9.89 -18.59
N LEU A 10 -14.65 9.65 -17.64
CA LEU A 10 -14.30 9.19 -16.29
C LEU A 10 -13.58 7.83 -16.31
N LEU A 11 -13.99 6.91 -17.19
CA LEU A 11 -13.37 5.58 -17.35
C LEU A 11 -12.07 5.61 -18.13
N ALA A 12 -11.97 6.46 -19.16
CA ALA A 12 -10.72 6.66 -19.89
C ALA A 12 -9.65 7.34 -19.02
N PHE A 13 -10.04 8.15 -18.03
CA PHE A 13 -9.11 8.84 -17.12
C PHE A 13 -8.80 8.07 -15.83
N ALA A 14 -9.69 7.20 -15.36
CA ALA A 14 -9.40 6.28 -14.26
C ALA A 14 -8.29 5.27 -14.60
N LEU A 15 -7.93 5.17 -15.89
CA LEU A 15 -6.74 4.49 -16.40
C LEU A 15 -5.46 5.33 -16.27
N VAL A 16 -5.51 6.66 -16.34
CA VAL A 16 -4.32 7.53 -16.49
C VAL A 16 -3.48 7.60 -15.20
N VAL A 17 -4.12 7.74 -14.04
CA VAL A 17 -3.42 7.84 -12.74
C VAL A 17 -2.68 6.53 -12.39
N PRO A 18 -3.29 5.34 -12.48
CA PRO A 18 -2.57 4.09 -12.23
C PRO A 18 -1.61 3.67 -13.34
N ILE A 19 -1.82 4.04 -14.61
CA ILE A 19 -0.86 3.71 -15.68
C ILE A 19 0.45 4.49 -15.47
N VAL A 20 0.40 5.75 -15.03
CA VAL A 20 1.61 6.54 -14.73
C VAL A 20 2.36 6.00 -13.51
N THR A 21 1.67 5.41 -12.52
CA THR A 21 2.33 4.74 -11.38
C THR A 21 3.03 3.42 -11.79
N LEU A 22 2.51 2.76 -12.82
CA LEU A 22 2.90 1.41 -13.26
C LEU A 22 3.90 1.33 -14.42
N VAL A 23 3.93 2.30 -15.34
CA VAL A 23 4.90 2.27 -16.45
C VAL A 23 6.35 2.34 -15.96
N GLY A 24 6.58 2.91 -14.77
CA GLY A 24 7.90 2.90 -14.11
C GLY A 24 8.31 1.56 -13.48
N SER A 25 7.35 0.72 -13.08
CA SER A 25 7.60 -0.58 -12.41
C SER A 25 7.41 -1.80 -13.33
N ALA A 26 6.61 -1.68 -14.39
CA ALA A 26 6.39 -2.75 -15.37
C ALA A 26 7.63 -3.10 -16.20
N ARG A 27 8.57 -2.16 -16.38
CA ARG A 27 9.87 -2.46 -17.02
C ARG A 27 10.76 -3.42 -16.21
N ALA A 28 10.47 -3.63 -14.92
CA ALA A 28 11.23 -4.51 -14.05
C ALA A 28 10.60 -5.91 -13.85
N VAL A 29 9.44 -6.21 -14.46
CA VAL A 29 8.63 -7.41 -14.13
C VAL A 29 8.37 -8.34 -15.33
N ALA A 30 8.79 -7.99 -16.55
CA ALA A 30 8.64 -8.88 -17.69
C ALA A 30 9.70 -10.02 -17.67
N ALA A 31 9.54 -11.00 -16.79
CA ALA A 31 10.08 -12.34 -17.05
C ALA A 31 9.15 -13.02 -18.07
N PRO A 32 9.65 -13.41 -19.26
CA PRO A 32 8.82 -14.13 -20.23
C PRO A 32 8.43 -15.52 -19.67
N PRO A 33 7.31 -16.11 -20.14
CA PRO A 33 6.97 -17.48 -19.78
C PRO A 33 8.10 -18.41 -20.22
N ALA A 34 8.44 -19.38 -19.36
CA ALA A 34 9.51 -20.34 -19.54
C ALA A 34 9.45 -20.97 -20.94
N THR A 35 10.29 -20.49 -21.85
CA THR A 35 10.57 -21.14 -23.11
C THR A 35 11.55 -22.26 -22.80
N ALA A 36 11.24 -23.46 -23.30
CA ALA A 36 12.04 -24.67 -23.10
C ALA A 36 13.52 -24.39 -23.45
N GLN A 37 14.37 -24.36 -22.42
CA GLN A 37 15.81 -24.19 -22.59
C GLN A 37 16.46 -25.51 -23.04
N PRO A 38 17.59 -25.46 -23.77
CA PRO A 38 18.25 -26.63 -24.33
C PRO A 38 18.66 -27.63 -23.24
N GLN A 39 18.46 -28.92 -23.51
CA GLN A 39 18.77 -30.00 -22.57
C GLN A 39 20.28 -30.08 -22.31
N VAL A 40 20.70 -29.67 -21.10
CA VAL A 40 22.06 -29.86 -20.60
C VAL A 40 22.29 -31.36 -20.31
N PRO A 41 23.44 -31.95 -20.71
CA PRO A 41 23.73 -33.38 -20.55
C PRO A 41 23.62 -33.87 -19.09
N SER A 42 23.08 -35.07 -18.93
CA SER A 42 22.73 -35.72 -17.66
C SER A 42 23.89 -35.83 -16.65
N GLN A 43 25.14 -35.81 -17.10
CA GLN A 43 26.31 -35.89 -16.22
C GLN A 43 26.58 -34.59 -15.43
N GLN A 44 26.21 -33.42 -15.95
CA GLN A 44 26.29 -32.16 -15.19
C GLN A 44 25.21 -32.05 -14.09
N ARG A 45 24.11 -32.81 -14.20
CA ARG A 45 23.08 -32.86 -13.14
C ARG A 45 23.55 -33.61 -11.90
N ILE A 46 24.43 -34.60 -12.06
CA ILE A 46 24.87 -35.48 -10.96
C ILE A 46 25.98 -34.81 -10.14
N ALA A 47 26.81 -33.95 -10.74
CA ALA A 47 27.79 -33.14 -10.02
C ALA A 47 27.14 -31.92 -9.32
N ALA A 48 26.07 -31.35 -9.87
CA ALA A 48 25.32 -30.25 -9.26
C ALA A 48 24.35 -30.70 -8.15
N SER A 49 24.08 -32.00 -8.00
CA SER A 49 23.10 -32.54 -7.05
C SER A 49 23.64 -32.83 -5.64
N GLN A 50 24.91 -32.53 -5.33
CA GLN A 50 25.47 -32.83 -4.01
C GLN A 50 25.26 -31.75 -2.94
N GLN A 51 24.69 -30.58 -3.26
CA GLN A 51 24.52 -29.50 -2.26
C GLN A 51 23.42 -28.47 -2.55
N ALA A 52 22.53 -28.70 -3.51
CA ALA A 52 21.43 -27.78 -3.75
C ALA A 52 20.30 -28.05 -2.74
N ILE A 53 20.21 -27.24 -1.68
CA ILE A 53 19.05 -27.24 -0.79
C ILE A 53 17.78 -26.91 -1.59
N SER A 54 16.63 -27.44 -1.15
CA SER A 54 15.35 -27.10 -1.79
C SER A 54 15.07 -25.60 -1.67
N ARG A 55 14.25 -25.06 -2.58
CA ARG A 55 13.80 -23.65 -2.53
C ARG A 55 13.14 -23.30 -1.19
N GLU A 56 12.37 -24.21 -0.62
CA GLU A 56 11.71 -24.04 0.68
C GLU A 56 12.73 -24.00 1.82
N GLU A 57 13.74 -24.86 1.77
CA GLU A 57 14.86 -24.83 2.72
C GLU A 57 15.66 -23.52 2.58
N ALA A 58 15.89 -23.04 1.35
CA ALA A 58 16.57 -21.77 1.12
C ALA A 58 15.80 -20.60 1.76
N ILE A 59 14.47 -20.58 1.66
CA ILE A 59 13.63 -19.58 2.33
C ILE A 59 13.75 -19.68 3.86
N ARG A 60 13.79 -20.90 4.42
CA ARG A 60 14.03 -21.09 5.87
C ARG A 60 15.40 -20.57 6.29
N GLN A 61 16.46 -20.84 5.51
CA GLN A 61 17.80 -20.33 5.79
C GLN A 61 17.84 -18.80 5.78
N LEU A 62 17.11 -18.14 4.87
CA LEU A 62 17.02 -16.67 4.85
C LEU A 62 16.41 -16.07 6.12
N ALA A 63 15.50 -16.79 6.80
CA ALA A 63 14.99 -16.35 8.09
C ALA A 63 16.10 -16.34 9.16
N VAL A 64 16.96 -17.37 9.17
CA VAL A 64 18.12 -17.44 10.08
C VAL A 64 19.15 -16.38 9.73
N VAL A 65 19.39 -16.14 8.44
CA VAL A 65 20.26 -15.04 7.96
C VAL A 65 19.80 -13.69 8.50
N ARG A 66 18.50 -13.38 8.45
CA ARG A 66 17.95 -12.13 9.02
C ARG A 66 18.24 -12.00 10.51
N ALA A 67 17.95 -13.04 11.28
CA ALA A 67 18.23 -13.05 12.72
C ALA A 67 19.72 -12.81 13.00
N SER A 68 20.60 -13.42 12.20
CA SER A 68 22.05 -13.22 12.31
C SER A 68 22.47 -11.78 11.98
N ILE A 69 21.88 -11.16 10.95
CA ILE A 69 22.14 -9.76 10.59
C ILE A 69 21.71 -8.82 11.73
N ASP A 70 20.53 -9.08 12.30
CA ASP A 70 19.99 -8.29 13.40
C ASP A 70 20.84 -8.41 14.67
N GLN A 71 21.27 -9.63 15.01
CA GLN A 71 22.18 -9.88 16.13
C GLN A 71 23.56 -9.26 15.91
N THR A 72 24.06 -9.27 14.67
CA THR A 72 25.34 -8.62 14.31
C THR A 72 25.28 -7.13 14.64
N LEU A 73 24.22 -6.42 14.23
CA LEU A 73 24.06 -5.00 14.51
C LEU A 73 24.00 -4.72 16.01
N GLU A 74 23.28 -5.55 16.76
CA GLU A 74 23.16 -5.39 18.21
C GLU A 74 24.50 -5.58 18.92
N LEU A 75 25.31 -6.56 18.51
CA LEU A 75 26.67 -6.75 19.04
C LEU A 75 27.59 -5.57 18.72
N VAL A 76 27.47 -4.99 17.51
CA VAL A 76 28.20 -3.76 17.13
C VAL A 76 27.80 -2.58 18.01
N LYS A 77 26.49 -2.38 18.25
CA LYS A 77 25.97 -1.33 19.15
C LYS A 77 26.47 -1.49 20.59
N GLN A 78 26.65 -2.75 21.04
CA GLN A 78 27.19 -3.08 22.36
C GLN A 78 28.72 -2.99 22.44
N GLY A 79 29.41 -2.67 21.34
CA GLY A 79 30.89 -2.62 21.28
C GLY A 79 31.57 -3.99 21.29
N LYS A 80 30.83 -5.09 21.11
CA LYS A 80 31.36 -6.47 21.14
C LYS A 80 31.85 -6.89 19.75
N ILE A 81 32.92 -6.25 19.27
CA ILE A 81 33.39 -6.35 17.88
C ILE A 81 33.75 -7.79 17.44
N GLU A 82 34.48 -8.54 18.26
CA GLU A 82 34.87 -9.93 17.93
C GLU A 82 33.65 -10.86 17.80
N GLN A 83 32.66 -10.69 18.69
CA GLN A 83 31.41 -11.46 18.64
C GLN A 83 30.58 -11.04 17.42
N ALA A 84 30.50 -9.74 17.13
CA ALA A 84 29.82 -9.22 15.96
C ALA A 84 30.41 -9.77 14.65
N TYR A 85 31.74 -9.79 14.54
CA TYR A 85 32.43 -10.33 13.37
C TYR A 85 32.17 -11.83 13.20
N THR A 86 32.22 -12.58 14.30
CA THR A 86 31.92 -14.02 14.29
C THR A 86 30.47 -14.28 13.87
N GLN A 87 29.51 -13.52 14.43
CA GLN A 87 28.10 -13.62 14.06
C GLN A 87 27.86 -13.28 12.58
N ALA A 88 28.47 -12.20 12.08
CA ALA A 88 28.37 -11.81 10.69
C ALA A 88 28.93 -12.89 9.74
N LYS A 89 30.03 -13.54 10.15
CA LYS A 89 30.63 -14.65 9.41
C LYS A 89 29.72 -15.89 9.39
N THR A 90 29.18 -16.28 10.53
CA THR A 90 28.25 -17.42 10.66
C THR A 90 26.99 -17.19 9.83
N GLY A 91 26.39 -15.99 9.89
CA GLY A 91 25.22 -15.67 9.05
C GLY A 91 25.46 -15.86 7.55
N TYR A 92 26.68 -15.59 7.08
CA TYR A 92 27.05 -15.82 5.68
C TYR A 92 27.38 -17.29 5.39
N LEU A 93 28.41 -17.84 6.03
CA LEU A 93 28.96 -19.17 5.69
C LEU A 93 28.02 -20.32 6.10
N ASP A 94 27.37 -20.20 7.24
CA ASP A 94 26.59 -21.31 7.79
C ASP A 94 25.12 -21.26 7.34
N HIS A 95 24.70 -20.21 6.61
CA HIS A 95 23.31 -20.03 6.18
C HIS A 95 23.18 -19.46 4.77
N PHE A 96 23.70 -18.26 4.48
CA PHE A 96 23.51 -17.62 3.17
C PHE A 96 24.19 -18.36 2.02
N GLU A 97 25.37 -18.96 2.24
CA GLU A 97 26.11 -19.72 1.22
C GLU A 97 25.26 -20.86 0.62
N TYR A 98 24.45 -21.53 1.45
CA TYR A 98 23.52 -22.56 0.98
C TYR A 98 22.40 -22.01 0.07
N VAL A 99 22.05 -20.73 0.23
CA VAL A 99 21.01 -20.05 -0.56
C VAL A 99 21.54 -19.54 -1.91
N GLU A 100 22.86 -19.33 -2.04
CA GLU A 100 23.47 -18.76 -3.24
C GLU A 100 23.16 -19.58 -4.50
N VAL A 101 23.24 -20.91 -4.42
CA VAL A 101 23.02 -21.81 -5.57
C VAL A 101 21.61 -21.67 -6.14
N PRO A 102 20.52 -21.87 -5.36
CA PRO A 102 19.16 -21.69 -5.88
C PRO A 102 18.87 -20.23 -6.26
N LEU A 103 19.46 -19.25 -5.57
CA LEU A 103 19.26 -17.83 -5.86
C LEU A 103 19.91 -17.41 -7.17
N ARG A 104 21.14 -17.86 -7.45
CA ARG A 104 21.92 -17.46 -8.64
C ARG A 104 21.25 -17.91 -9.94
N VAL A 105 20.41 -18.95 -9.89
CA VAL A 105 19.58 -19.39 -11.02
C VAL A 105 18.50 -18.37 -11.37
N VAL A 106 17.92 -17.70 -10.37
CA VAL A 106 16.75 -16.81 -10.56
C VAL A 106 17.11 -15.32 -10.50
N ALA A 107 18.20 -14.96 -9.82
CA ALA A 107 18.60 -13.58 -9.59
C ALA A 107 20.12 -13.47 -9.32
N PRO A 108 20.97 -13.67 -10.34
CA PRO A 108 22.43 -13.67 -10.18
C PRO A 108 22.98 -12.33 -9.64
N ASP A 109 22.41 -11.20 -10.06
CA ASP A 109 22.84 -9.87 -9.60
C ASP A 109 22.55 -9.68 -8.10
N LEU A 110 21.38 -10.12 -7.61
CA LEU A 110 21.03 -10.03 -6.19
C LEU A 110 21.94 -10.91 -5.32
N THR A 111 22.34 -12.09 -5.82
CA THR A 111 23.31 -12.93 -5.13
C THR A 111 24.64 -12.19 -4.96
N ALA A 112 25.17 -11.63 -6.05
CA ALA A 112 26.45 -10.91 -6.05
C ALA A 112 26.43 -9.66 -5.16
N ASP A 113 25.34 -8.88 -5.19
CA ASP A 113 25.15 -7.71 -4.34
C ASP A 113 25.14 -8.08 -2.86
N ALA A 114 24.44 -9.16 -2.50
CA ALA A 114 24.38 -9.65 -1.13
C ALA A 114 25.73 -10.18 -0.64
N GLU A 115 26.43 -11.00 -1.44
CA GLU A 115 27.79 -11.49 -1.16
C GLU A 115 28.75 -10.33 -0.88
N THR A 116 28.71 -9.30 -1.74
CA THR A 116 29.52 -8.10 -1.59
C THR A 116 29.22 -7.39 -0.28
N LYS A 117 27.94 -7.21 0.07
CA LYS A 117 27.56 -6.57 1.34
C LYS A 117 27.93 -7.37 2.58
N PHE A 118 27.84 -8.69 2.56
CA PHE A 118 28.36 -9.52 3.65
C PHE A 118 29.88 -9.34 3.84
N ALA A 119 30.64 -9.23 2.75
CA ALA A 119 32.08 -8.98 2.83
C ALA A 119 32.40 -7.58 3.36
N GLU A 120 31.72 -6.54 2.86
CA GLU A 120 31.90 -5.16 3.30
C GLU A 120 31.58 -4.97 4.79
N ILE A 121 30.45 -5.52 5.27
CA ILE A 121 30.06 -5.42 6.69
C ILE A 121 31.13 -6.07 7.58
N ARG A 122 31.61 -7.27 7.23
CA ARG A 122 32.69 -7.93 7.99
C ARG A 122 33.98 -7.11 7.97
N GLY A 123 34.33 -6.51 6.84
CA GLY A 123 35.46 -5.60 6.70
C GLY A 123 35.35 -4.38 7.62
N LEU A 124 34.19 -3.72 7.60
CA LEU A 124 33.90 -2.54 8.43
C LEU A 124 33.93 -2.84 9.93
N ILE A 125 33.38 -4.00 10.34
CA ILE A 125 33.43 -4.44 11.74
C ILE A 125 34.89 -4.66 12.15
N LYS A 126 35.67 -5.38 11.32
CA LYS A 126 37.08 -5.69 11.60
C LYS A 126 37.97 -4.44 11.62
N SER A 127 37.67 -3.44 10.79
CA SER A 127 38.41 -2.17 10.75
C SER A 127 38.00 -1.18 11.85
N GLY A 128 37.01 -1.52 12.69
CA GLY A 128 36.53 -0.61 13.74
C GLY A 128 35.80 0.62 13.19
N ALA A 129 35.08 0.49 12.07
CA ALA A 129 34.28 1.58 11.51
C ALA A 129 33.20 2.05 12.51
N SER A 130 32.69 3.28 12.32
CA SER A 130 31.64 3.81 13.19
C SER A 130 30.37 2.95 13.14
N VAL A 131 29.65 2.87 14.26
CA VAL A 131 28.38 2.14 14.38
C VAL A 131 27.39 2.55 13.30
N ASP A 132 27.32 3.86 12.97
CA ASP A 132 26.46 4.36 11.90
C ASP A 132 26.84 3.86 10.50
N THR A 133 28.13 3.73 10.21
CA THR A 133 28.60 3.21 8.91
C THR A 133 28.25 1.72 8.76
N VAL A 134 28.43 0.94 9.83
CA VAL A 134 28.06 -0.48 9.86
C VAL A 134 26.53 -0.62 9.78
N ARG A 135 25.79 0.20 10.53
CA ARG A 135 24.32 0.24 10.53
C ARG A 135 23.77 0.50 9.12
N ALA A 136 24.30 1.50 8.40
CA ALA A 136 23.86 1.81 7.05
C ALA A 136 24.00 0.61 6.09
N ASN A 137 25.13 -0.11 6.15
CA ASN A 137 25.35 -1.29 5.32
C ASN A 137 24.47 -2.48 5.76
N ILE A 138 24.22 -2.65 7.06
CA ILE A 138 23.29 -3.68 7.55
C ILE A 138 21.85 -3.41 7.09
N VAL A 139 21.41 -2.15 7.14
CA VAL A 139 20.08 -1.75 6.66
C VAL A 139 19.91 -2.07 5.18
N GLU A 140 20.93 -1.80 4.36
CA GLU A 140 20.94 -2.17 2.95
C GLU A 140 20.94 -3.70 2.74
N LEU A 141 21.73 -4.45 3.52
CA LEU A 141 21.75 -5.91 3.45
C LEU A 141 20.39 -6.51 3.82
N ARG A 142 19.70 -6.01 4.85
CA ARG A 142 18.33 -6.46 5.20
C ARG A 142 17.38 -6.36 4.00
N ARG A 143 17.48 -5.27 3.24
CA ARG A 143 16.69 -5.07 2.01
C ARG A 143 17.04 -6.10 0.93
N LEU A 144 18.34 -6.35 0.72
CA LEU A 144 18.79 -7.37 -0.25
C LEU A 144 18.30 -8.78 0.12
N ILE A 145 18.28 -9.13 1.40
CA ILE A 145 17.74 -10.41 1.88
C ILE A 145 16.22 -10.50 1.68
N ASP A 146 15.48 -9.41 1.92
CA ASP A 146 14.04 -9.38 1.63
C ASP A 146 13.74 -9.48 0.13
N ASP A 147 14.54 -8.85 -0.72
CA ASP A 147 14.43 -8.96 -2.19
C ASP A 147 14.76 -10.39 -2.67
N THR A 148 15.77 -11.01 -2.06
CA THR A 148 16.18 -12.40 -2.31
C THR A 148 15.05 -13.38 -2.02
N GLU A 149 14.40 -13.27 -0.86
CA GLU A 149 13.26 -14.14 -0.54
C GLU A 149 12.10 -13.96 -1.52
N ARG A 150 11.81 -12.73 -1.97
CA ARG A 150 10.75 -12.48 -2.96
C ARG A 150 11.03 -13.15 -4.31
N ARG A 151 12.30 -13.34 -4.68
CA ARG A 151 12.68 -14.05 -5.92
C ARG A 151 12.55 -15.56 -5.79
N LEU A 152 12.73 -16.08 -4.58
CA LEU A 152 12.61 -17.51 -4.29
C LEU A 152 11.18 -17.93 -3.94
N THR A 153 10.35 -17.02 -3.47
CA THR A 153 8.98 -17.32 -3.05
C THR A 153 8.01 -17.20 -4.22
N ASP A 154 7.09 -18.15 -4.36
CA ASP A 154 5.98 -18.00 -5.30
C ASP A 154 4.91 -17.09 -4.69
N THR A 155 4.21 -16.29 -5.50
CA THR A 155 3.27 -15.29 -4.98
C THR A 155 2.13 -15.90 -4.16
N GLY A 156 1.73 -17.14 -4.47
CA GLY A 156 0.62 -17.83 -3.81
C GLY A 156 -0.74 -17.23 -4.15
N PHE A 157 -1.81 -18.02 -4.02
CA PHE A 157 -3.17 -17.52 -4.28
C PHE A 157 -3.62 -16.50 -3.22
N ASP A 158 -3.32 -16.75 -1.94
CA ASP A 158 -3.83 -15.94 -0.84
C ASP A 158 -3.32 -14.50 -0.87
N ALA A 159 -2.01 -14.30 -1.06
CA ALA A 159 -1.43 -12.96 -1.15
C ALA A 159 -1.96 -12.20 -2.38
N VAL A 160 -2.09 -12.90 -3.51
CA VAL A 160 -2.68 -12.36 -4.74
C VAL A 160 -4.12 -11.93 -4.51
N ALA A 161 -4.94 -12.78 -3.88
CA ALA A 161 -6.34 -12.49 -3.60
C ALA A 161 -6.50 -11.27 -2.67
N VAL A 162 -5.68 -11.19 -1.62
CA VAL A 162 -5.69 -10.06 -0.69
C VAL A 162 -5.31 -8.75 -1.40
N VAL A 163 -4.19 -8.71 -2.11
CA VAL A 163 -3.70 -7.47 -2.75
C VAL A 163 -4.57 -7.04 -3.92
N ALA A 164 -4.98 -7.98 -4.79
CA ALA A 164 -5.92 -7.67 -5.87
C ALA A 164 -7.28 -7.22 -5.32
N GLY A 165 -7.77 -7.86 -4.26
CA GLY A 165 -8.99 -7.48 -3.56
C GLY A 165 -8.92 -6.08 -2.95
N GLN A 166 -7.81 -5.76 -2.26
CA GLN A 166 -7.57 -4.41 -1.74
C GLN A 166 -7.56 -3.37 -2.85
N SER A 167 -6.84 -3.62 -3.95
CA SER A 167 -6.80 -2.72 -5.10
C SER A 167 -8.19 -2.50 -5.71
N PHE A 168 -8.93 -3.59 -5.97
CA PHE A 168 -10.31 -3.55 -6.48
C PHE A 168 -11.18 -2.67 -5.59
N LEU A 169 -11.15 -2.91 -4.28
CA LEU A 169 -12.04 -2.23 -3.37
C LEU A 169 -11.66 -0.76 -3.16
N ILE A 170 -10.37 -0.39 -3.21
CA ILE A 170 -9.93 1.01 -3.15
C ILE A 170 -10.53 1.78 -4.32
N ILE A 171 -10.30 1.36 -5.57
CA ILE A 171 -10.80 2.12 -6.72
C ILE A 171 -12.32 2.10 -6.81
N PHE A 172 -12.95 1.00 -6.41
CA PHE A 172 -14.39 0.88 -6.42
C PHE A 172 -15.04 1.82 -5.38
N ARG A 173 -14.43 1.95 -4.18
CA ARG A 173 -14.89 2.89 -3.14
C ARG A 173 -14.79 4.34 -3.60
N GLU A 174 -13.57 4.77 -3.88
CA GLU A 174 -13.27 6.16 -4.23
C GLU A 174 -13.98 6.58 -5.51
N GLY A 175 -14.02 5.66 -6.49
CA GLY A 175 -14.75 5.86 -7.72
C GLY A 175 -16.25 6.01 -7.51
N LEU A 176 -16.86 5.25 -6.59
CA LEU A 176 -18.29 5.38 -6.31
C LEU A 176 -18.58 6.71 -5.61
N GLU A 177 -17.74 7.13 -4.66
CA GLU A 177 -17.88 8.42 -3.98
C GLU A 177 -17.78 9.58 -4.96
N ALA A 178 -16.79 9.55 -5.86
CA ALA A 178 -16.66 10.50 -6.95
C ALA A 178 -17.90 10.53 -7.85
N VAL A 179 -18.43 9.36 -8.25
CA VAL A 179 -19.64 9.27 -9.09
C VAL A 179 -20.87 9.82 -8.37
N LEU A 180 -21.06 9.50 -7.09
CA LEU A 180 -22.19 9.99 -6.29
C LEU A 180 -22.13 11.51 -6.13
N LEU A 181 -20.94 12.05 -5.88
CA LEU A 181 -20.72 13.49 -5.78
C LEU A 181 -21.02 14.18 -7.13
N LEU A 182 -20.48 13.67 -8.23
CA LEU A 182 -20.75 14.21 -9.57
C LEU A 182 -22.23 14.14 -9.92
N THR A 183 -22.90 13.04 -9.61
CA THR A 183 -24.34 12.88 -9.83
C THR A 183 -25.14 13.91 -9.02
N ALA A 184 -24.74 14.18 -7.78
CA ALA A 184 -25.37 15.20 -6.95
C ALA A 184 -25.17 16.62 -7.51
N LEU A 185 -23.96 16.96 -7.96
CA LEU A 185 -23.67 18.27 -8.58
C LEU A 185 -24.46 18.45 -9.88
N LEU A 186 -24.43 17.44 -10.77
CA LEU A 186 -25.13 17.50 -12.05
C LEU A 186 -26.65 17.51 -11.87
N GLY A 187 -27.17 16.72 -10.93
CA GLY A 187 -28.59 16.70 -10.58
C GLY A 187 -29.08 18.04 -10.02
N TYR A 188 -28.24 18.71 -9.23
CA TYR A 188 -28.54 20.08 -8.77
C TYR A 188 -28.62 21.08 -9.92
N LEU A 189 -27.66 21.04 -10.87
CA LEU A 189 -27.67 21.92 -12.04
C LEU A 189 -28.89 21.66 -12.95
N GLU A 190 -29.34 20.41 -13.02
CA GLU A 190 -30.55 20.04 -13.76
C GLU A 190 -31.82 20.54 -13.05
N ALA A 191 -31.92 20.35 -11.74
CA ALA A 191 -33.05 20.82 -10.93
C ALA A 191 -33.19 22.35 -10.96
N THR A 192 -32.08 23.08 -11.01
CA THR A 192 -32.04 24.56 -11.10
C THR A 192 -32.09 25.09 -12.54
N LYS A 193 -32.34 24.22 -13.53
CA LYS A 193 -32.36 24.55 -14.97
C LYS A 193 -31.07 25.25 -15.47
N SER A 194 -29.96 25.11 -14.75
CA SER A 194 -28.68 25.79 -14.98
C SER A 194 -27.70 24.93 -15.77
N ILE A 195 -28.20 24.25 -16.80
CA ILE A 195 -27.48 23.22 -17.59
C ILE A 195 -26.22 23.77 -18.27
N ARG A 196 -26.17 25.09 -18.54
CA ARG A 196 -25.00 25.77 -19.13
C ARG A 196 -23.72 25.57 -18.32
N TYR A 197 -23.85 25.36 -17.01
CA TYR A 197 -22.72 25.23 -16.09
C TYR A 197 -22.16 23.80 -15.95
N ARG A 198 -22.71 22.82 -16.67
CA ARG A 198 -22.16 21.45 -16.71
C ARG A 198 -20.72 21.41 -17.24
N LYS A 199 -20.42 22.21 -18.27
CA LYS A 199 -19.07 22.29 -18.87
C LYS A 199 -18.03 22.83 -17.87
N PRO A 200 -18.27 23.97 -17.19
CA PRO A 200 -17.40 24.44 -16.11
C PRO A 200 -17.10 23.39 -15.05
N VAL A 201 -18.11 22.70 -14.52
CA VAL A 201 -17.90 21.65 -13.52
C VAL A 201 -17.03 20.51 -14.08
N ALA A 202 -17.29 20.08 -15.31
CA ALA A 202 -16.51 19.03 -15.97
C ALA A 202 -15.03 19.43 -16.18
N TRP A 203 -14.76 20.69 -16.53
CA TRP A 203 -13.39 21.22 -16.58
C TRP A 203 -12.72 21.18 -15.20
N GLY A 204 -13.46 21.52 -14.15
CA GLY A 204 -13.00 21.36 -12.77
C GLY A 204 -12.55 19.93 -12.47
N VAL A 205 -13.39 18.95 -12.82
CA VAL A 205 -13.09 17.52 -12.62
C VAL A 205 -11.82 17.09 -13.36
N ILE A 206 -11.68 17.49 -14.63
CA ILE A 206 -10.48 17.17 -15.43
C ILE A 206 -9.23 17.79 -14.80
N LEU A 207 -9.31 19.05 -14.38
CA LEU A 207 -8.21 19.73 -13.70
C LEU A 207 -7.88 19.08 -12.36
N GLY A 208 -8.89 18.60 -11.62
CA GLY A 208 -8.70 17.88 -10.36
C GLY A 208 -7.92 16.58 -10.57
N LEU A 209 -8.30 15.80 -11.60
CA LEU A 209 -7.57 14.57 -11.97
C LEU A 209 -6.14 14.86 -12.41
N ALA A 210 -5.95 15.87 -13.25
CA ALA A 210 -4.62 16.29 -13.69
C ALA A 210 -3.74 16.73 -12.51
N ALA A 211 -4.32 17.48 -11.57
CA ALA A 211 -3.63 17.89 -10.35
C ALA A 211 -3.31 16.69 -9.45
N THR A 212 -4.18 15.69 -9.33
CA THR A 212 -3.87 14.45 -8.60
C THR A 212 -2.66 13.73 -9.22
N ALA A 213 -2.64 13.57 -10.54
CA ALA A 213 -1.51 12.96 -11.24
C ALA A 213 -0.22 13.78 -11.07
N LEU A 214 -0.32 15.11 -11.14
CA LEU A 214 0.80 16.00 -10.93
C LEU A 214 1.33 15.92 -9.48
N SER A 215 0.46 15.95 -8.48
CA SER A 215 0.83 15.80 -7.06
C SER A 215 1.55 14.48 -6.81
N TYR A 216 1.12 13.40 -7.47
CA TYR A 216 1.79 12.11 -7.40
C TYR A 216 3.22 12.16 -7.97
N LEU A 217 3.39 12.76 -9.15
CA LEU A 217 4.70 12.90 -9.80
C LEU A 217 5.64 13.78 -8.98
N ILE A 218 5.14 14.90 -8.44
CA ILE A 218 5.90 15.80 -7.57
C ILE A 218 6.36 15.04 -6.32
N LEU A 219 5.46 14.28 -5.66
CA LEU A 219 5.80 13.51 -4.48
C LEU A 219 6.92 12.50 -4.78
N ARG A 220 6.82 11.75 -5.89
CA ARG A 220 7.88 10.81 -6.30
C ARG A 220 9.21 11.50 -6.56
N PHE A 221 9.19 12.63 -7.27
CA PHE A 221 10.39 13.40 -7.56
C PHE A 221 11.05 13.93 -6.28
N VAL A 222 10.26 14.53 -5.38
CA VAL A 222 10.76 15.04 -4.10
C VAL A 222 11.40 13.91 -3.30
N LEU A 223 10.73 12.77 -3.16
CA LEU A 223 11.27 11.62 -2.43
C LEU A 223 12.56 11.08 -3.05
N ALA A 224 12.72 11.14 -4.37
CA ALA A 224 13.92 10.65 -5.06
C ALA A 224 15.16 11.55 -4.88
N VAL A 225 14.96 12.85 -4.60
CA VAL A 225 16.06 13.84 -4.47
C VAL A 225 16.45 14.08 -3.01
N LEU A 226 15.66 13.60 -2.04
CA LEU A 226 15.99 13.75 -0.62
C LEU A 226 17.31 13.04 -0.28
N PRO A 227 18.23 13.71 0.45
CA PRO A 227 19.51 13.13 0.87
C PRO A 227 19.32 12.22 2.11
N VAL A 228 18.35 11.32 2.04
CA VAL A 228 17.96 10.40 3.12
C VAL A 228 18.08 8.99 2.57
N GLY A 229 18.58 8.07 3.39
CA GLY A 229 18.68 6.65 3.01
C GLY A 229 17.33 6.12 2.55
N ARG A 230 17.34 5.31 1.49
CA ARG A 230 16.12 4.80 0.84
C ARG A 230 15.20 4.11 1.86
N GLU A 231 15.77 3.33 2.77
CA GLU A 231 15.03 2.56 3.77
C GLU A 231 14.35 3.46 4.81
N VAL A 232 15.01 4.56 5.19
CA VAL A 232 14.41 5.57 6.07
C VAL A 232 13.27 6.30 5.37
N LEU A 233 13.43 6.61 4.07
CA LEU A 233 12.35 7.20 3.27
C LEU A 233 11.16 6.25 3.13
N GLU A 234 11.41 4.96 2.87
CA GLU A 234 10.37 3.93 2.83
C GLU A 234 9.60 3.85 4.16
N ALA A 235 10.31 3.86 5.28
CA ALA A 235 9.71 3.86 6.61
C ALA A 235 8.88 5.13 6.90
N LEU A 236 9.36 6.30 6.48
CA LEU A 236 8.67 7.58 6.63
C LEU A 236 7.38 7.61 5.80
N VAL A 237 7.47 7.21 4.52
CA VAL A 237 6.32 7.17 3.61
C VAL A 237 5.29 6.15 4.09
N ALA A 238 5.73 4.97 4.55
CA ALA A 238 4.87 3.95 5.13
C ALA A 238 4.12 4.47 6.36
N THR A 239 4.83 5.14 7.28
CA THR A 239 4.23 5.73 8.49
C THR A 239 3.25 6.85 8.16
N ALA A 240 3.60 7.73 7.22
CA ALA A 240 2.71 8.79 6.75
C ALA A 240 1.44 8.24 6.09
N ALA A 241 1.57 7.18 5.28
CA ALA A 241 0.42 6.52 4.66
C ALA A 241 -0.54 5.94 5.72
N VAL A 242 0.00 5.30 6.76
CA VAL A 242 -0.80 4.79 7.88
C VAL A 242 -1.47 5.93 8.64
N ALA A 243 -0.76 7.04 8.91
CA ALA A 243 -1.35 8.19 9.59
C ALA A 243 -2.54 8.79 8.80
N VAL A 244 -2.40 8.93 7.48
CA VAL A 244 -3.48 9.38 6.59
C VAL A 244 -4.64 8.37 6.59
N LEU A 245 -4.35 7.07 6.50
CA LEU A 245 -5.34 6.02 6.57
C LEU A 245 -6.13 6.06 7.88
N LEU A 246 -5.45 6.23 9.01
CA LEU A 246 -6.09 6.35 10.32
C LEU A 246 -6.93 7.63 10.42
N TYR A 247 -6.40 8.75 9.94
CA TYR A 247 -7.15 10.01 9.87
C TYR A 247 -8.46 9.81 9.10
N ILE A 248 -8.42 9.22 7.89
CA ILE A 248 -9.61 8.94 7.09
C ILE A 248 -10.52 7.91 7.79
N SER A 249 -9.96 6.87 8.42
CA SER A 249 -10.72 5.86 9.17
C SER A 249 -11.60 6.51 10.24
N PHE A 250 -10.98 7.33 11.09
CA PHE A 250 -11.68 7.98 12.20
C PHE A 250 -12.61 9.08 11.72
N TRP A 251 -12.23 9.80 10.67
CA TRP A 251 -13.07 10.79 10.00
C TRP A 251 -14.35 10.14 9.45
N LEU A 252 -14.26 8.97 8.81
CA LEU A 252 -15.42 8.26 8.27
C LEU A 252 -16.34 7.68 9.35
N ILE A 253 -15.77 7.21 10.47
CA ILE A 253 -16.53 6.75 11.64
C ILE A 253 -17.24 7.92 12.33
N ALA A 254 -16.67 9.13 12.27
CA ALA A 254 -17.32 10.37 12.69
C ALA A 254 -18.45 10.76 11.69
N ARG A 255 -19.60 10.10 11.85
CA ARG A 255 -20.77 10.17 10.95
C ARG A 255 -21.40 11.54 10.57
N PRO A 256 -21.09 12.73 11.14
CA PRO A 256 -21.74 13.98 10.68
C PRO A 256 -21.24 14.56 9.35
N GLU A 257 -20.06 14.18 8.83
CA GLU A 257 -19.37 15.03 7.85
C GLU A 257 -19.78 14.84 6.39
N HIS A 258 -20.12 13.63 5.95
CA HIS A 258 -20.47 13.41 4.53
C HIS A 258 -21.72 14.22 4.10
N ARG A 259 -22.69 14.37 5.01
CA ARG A 259 -23.87 15.21 4.80
C ARG A 259 -23.50 16.70 4.81
N ARG A 260 -22.69 17.13 5.78
CA ARG A 260 -22.22 18.53 5.88
C ARG A 260 -21.37 18.95 4.69
N TRP A 261 -20.51 18.06 4.20
CA TRP A 261 -19.71 18.28 3.01
C TRP A 261 -20.59 18.41 1.76
N MET A 262 -21.60 17.54 1.62
CA MET A 262 -22.57 17.66 0.53
C MET A 262 -23.38 18.95 0.61
N GLU A 263 -23.79 19.36 1.82
CA GLU A 263 -24.45 20.66 2.06
C GLU A 263 -23.53 21.84 1.74
N PHE A 264 -22.24 21.75 2.11
CA PHE A 264 -21.22 22.74 1.77
C PHE A 264 -20.99 22.83 0.25
N LEU A 265 -20.87 21.70 -0.44
CA LEU A 265 -20.74 21.69 -1.90
C LEU A 265 -21.99 22.25 -2.57
N ARG A 266 -23.19 21.91 -2.07
CA ARG A 266 -24.45 22.47 -2.56
C ARG A 266 -24.56 23.97 -2.33
N SER A 267 -24.11 24.48 -1.18
CA SER A 267 -24.14 25.92 -0.90
C SER A 267 -23.14 26.68 -1.76
N ARG A 268 -21.93 26.14 -1.96
CA ARG A 268 -20.94 26.68 -2.90
C ARG A 268 -21.46 26.66 -4.34
N LEU A 269 -22.12 25.58 -4.73
CA LEU A 269 -22.72 25.44 -6.05
C LEU A 269 -23.88 26.43 -6.26
N PHE A 270 -24.77 26.56 -5.28
CA PHE A 270 -25.85 27.55 -5.29
C PHE A 270 -25.28 28.97 -5.45
N ASN A 271 -24.34 29.36 -4.61
CA ASN A 271 -23.72 30.70 -4.68
C ASN A 271 -23.04 30.94 -6.03
N ALA A 272 -22.32 29.96 -6.56
CA ALA A 272 -21.66 30.05 -7.86
C ALA A 272 -22.67 30.21 -9.02
N VAL A 273 -23.78 29.47 -8.97
CA VAL A 273 -24.87 29.57 -9.95
C VAL A 273 -25.58 30.93 -9.85
N SER A 274 -25.90 31.37 -8.64
CA SER A 274 -26.61 32.63 -8.37
C SER A 274 -25.81 33.87 -8.81
N VAL A 275 -24.49 33.87 -8.60
CA VAL A 275 -23.58 34.93 -9.05
C VAL A 275 -23.15 34.75 -10.51
N GLY A 276 -23.42 33.57 -11.08
CA GLY A 276 -23.04 33.21 -12.45
C GLY A 276 -21.54 33.02 -12.68
N SER A 277 -20.80 32.67 -11.63
CA SER A 277 -19.34 32.51 -11.67
C SER A 277 -18.93 31.14 -12.20
N THR A 278 -18.52 31.11 -13.47
CA THR A 278 -17.93 29.93 -14.13
C THR A 278 -16.69 29.42 -13.39
N THR A 279 -15.83 30.31 -12.88
CA THR A 279 -14.62 29.92 -12.14
C THR A 279 -14.95 29.22 -10.83
N ALA A 280 -15.97 29.69 -10.10
CA ALA A 280 -16.41 29.01 -8.87
C ALA A 280 -16.95 27.61 -9.16
N LEU A 281 -17.63 27.39 -10.29
CA LEU A 281 -18.10 26.08 -10.73
C LEU A 281 -16.96 25.13 -11.10
N VAL A 282 -15.93 25.64 -11.78
CA VAL A 282 -14.68 24.89 -12.03
C VAL A 282 -14.04 24.50 -10.70
N LEU A 283 -13.93 25.42 -9.73
CA LEU A 283 -13.33 25.15 -8.43
C LEU A 283 -14.12 24.10 -7.62
N VAL A 284 -15.44 24.10 -7.71
CA VAL A 284 -16.29 23.08 -7.06
C VAL A 284 -16.01 21.70 -7.67
N GLY A 285 -15.97 21.57 -9.01
CA GLY A 285 -15.63 20.31 -9.67
C GLY A 285 -14.19 19.86 -9.37
N PHE A 286 -13.26 20.82 -9.32
CA PHE A 286 -11.85 20.59 -8.99
C PHE A 286 -11.68 20.05 -7.58
N THR A 287 -12.18 20.75 -6.57
CA THR A 287 -11.99 20.35 -5.16
C THR A 287 -12.63 19.01 -4.86
N ALA A 288 -13.79 18.76 -5.45
CA ALA A 288 -14.46 17.47 -5.37
C ALA A 288 -13.59 16.33 -5.93
N MET A 289 -13.12 16.45 -7.17
CA MET A 289 -12.38 15.37 -7.81
C MET A 289 -10.94 15.24 -7.27
N TYR A 290 -10.29 16.36 -6.96
CA TYR A 290 -8.92 16.36 -6.46
C TYR A 290 -8.81 15.65 -5.11
N ARG A 291 -9.80 15.83 -4.22
CA ARG A 291 -9.85 15.15 -2.93
C ARG A 291 -9.90 13.62 -3.09
N GLU A 292 -10.91 13.11 -3.78
CA GLU A 292 -11.08 11.66 -4.01
C GLU A 292 -9.87 11.09 -4.78
N GLY A 293 -9.34 11.87 -5.73
CA GLY A 293 -8.15 11.50 -6.48
C GLY A 293 -6.91 11.39 -5.60
N LEU A 294 -6.68 12.34 -4.69
CA LEU A 294 -5.56 12.30 -3.75
C LEU A 294 -5.66 11.11 -2.79
N GLU A 295 -6.83 10.88 -2.20
CA GLU A 295 -7.06 9.74 -1.31
C GLU A 295 -6.78 8.43 -2.06
N THR A 296 -7.30 8.28 -3.28
CA THR A 296 -6.99 7.14 -4.17
C THR A 296 -5.49 7.00 -4.42
N ALA A 297 -4.81 8.08 -4.80
CA ALA A 297 -3.39 8.04 -5.16
C ALA A 297 -2.50 7.65 -3.97
N LEU A 298 -2.80 8.15 -2.76
CA LEU A 298 -2.07 7.80 -1.54
C LEU A 298 -2.27 6.34 -1.15
N LEU A 299 -3.50 5.83 -1.26
CA LEU A 299 -3.82 4.42 -0.98
C LEU A 299 -3.11 3.48 -1.96
N TYR A 300 -3.13 3.82 -3.25
CA TYR A 300 -2.41 3.03 -4.27
C TYR A 300 -0.90 3.12 -4.11
N GLN A 301 -0.35 4.28 -3.74
CA GLN A 301 1.07 4.42 -3.45
C GLN A 301 1.50 3.47 -2.34
N ALA A 302 0.74 3.44 -1.24
CA ALA A 302 1.00 2.53 -0.13
C ALA A 302 0.81 1.06 -0.51
N LEU A 303 -0.23 0.73 -1.30
CA LEU A 303 -0.47 -0.64 -1.75
C LEU A 303 0.66 -1.15 -2.66
N VAL A 304 1.19 -0.32 -3.56
CA VAL A 304 2.32 -0.67 -4.42
C VAL A 304 3.60 -0.82 -3.61
N GLU A 305 3.81 0.02 -2.60
CA GLU A 305 4.98 -0.02 -1.74
C GLU A 305 5.00 -1.27 -0.86
N PHE A 306 3.86 -1.65 -0.27
CA PHE A 306 3.76 -2.85 0.55
C PHE A 306 3.60 -4.14 -0.26
N GLY A 307 2.97 -4.08 -1.44
CA GLY A 307 2.78 -5.21 -2.36
C GLY A 307 3.94 -5.40 -3.36
N ARG A 308 5.19 -5.19 -2.94
CA ARG A 308 6.38 -5.34 -3.81
C ARG A 308 6.42 -6.74 -4.41
N GLY A 309 6.50 -6.83 -5.73
CA GLY A 309 6.46 -8.09 -6.48
C GLY A 309 5.05 -8.57 -6.86
N LEU A 310 3.99 -7.93 -6.35
CA LEU A 310 2.58 -8.19 -6.70
C LEU A 310 1.98 -7.11 -7.62
N GLY A 311 2.82 -6.27 -8.24
CA GLY A 311 2.38 -5.11 -9.02
C GLY A 311 1.38 -5.43 -10.14
N TRP A 312 1.55 -6.57 -10.82
CA TRP A 312 0.59 -7.03 -11.82
C TRP A 312 -0.80 -7.29 -11.23
N TRP A 313 -0.86 -7.90 -10.05
CA TRP A 313 -2.13 -8.22 -9.38
C TRP A 313 -2.84 -6.97 -8.86
N ILE A 314 -2.10 -5.92 -8.52
CA ILE A 314 -2.65 -4.59 -8.26
C ILE A 314 -3.33 -4.05 -9.53
N VAL A 315 -2.72 -4.18 -10.71
CA VAL A 315 -3.36 -3.76 -11.98
C VAL A 315 -4.64 -4.55 -12.24
N VAL A 316 -4.62 -5.86 -12.03
CA VAL A 316 -5.78 -6.72 -12.23
C VAL A 316 -6.92 -6.29 -11.30
N GLY A 317 -6.64 -6.09 -10.02
CA GLY A 317 -7.61 -5.60 -9.04
C GLY A 317 -8.21 -4.26 -9.44
N LEU A 318 -7.36 -3.30 -9.80
CA LEU A 318 -7.77 -1.99 -10.32
C LEU A 318 -8.69 -2.13 -11.55
N ALA A 319 -8.28 -2.90 -12.55
CA ALA A 319 -9.04 -3.07 -13.79
C ALA A 319 -10.43 -3.67 -13.52
N LEU A 320 -10.49 -4.71 -12.68
CA LEU A 320 -11.75 -5.30 -12.24
C LEU A 320 -12.62 -4.28 -11.49
N GLY A 321 -12.00 -3.45 -10.64
CA GLY A 321 -12.70 -2.40 -9.89
C GLY A 321 -13.28 -1.32 -10.81
N LEU A 322 -12.56 -0.93 -11.86
CA LEU A 322 -13.05 0.00 -12.87
C LEU A 322 -14.21 -0.58 -13.69
N VAL A 323 -14.13 -1.86 -14.05
CA VAL A 323 -15.24 -2.56 -14.73
C VAL A 323 -16.47 -2.59 -13.83
N ALA A 324 -16.32 -2.99 -12.57
CA ALA A 324 -17.42 -3.00 -11.61
C ALA A 324 -18.01 -1.59 -11.40
N LEU A 325 -17.16 -0.57 -11.25
CA LEU A 325 -17.57 0.82 -11.12
C LEU A 325 -18.35 1.30 -12.35
N THR A 326 -17.91 0.93 -13.56
CA THR A 326 -18.62 1.24 -14.82
C THR A 326 -20.04 0.69 -14.81
N VAL A 327 -20.16 -0.59 -14.44
CA VAL A 327 -21.44 -1.31 -14.40
C VAL A 327 -22.35 -0.64 -13.38
N VAL A 328 -21.91 -0.51 -12.13
CA VAL A 328 -22.69 0.08 -11.04
C VAL A 328 -23.10 1.52 -11.36
N SER A 329 -22.17 2.35 -11.83
CA SER A 329 -22.47 3.73 -12.21
C SER A 329 -23.53 3.79 -13.31
N SER A 330 -23.42 2.92 -14.32
CA SER A 330 -24.43 2.82 -15.38
C SER A 330 -25.81 2.42 -14.86
N LEU A 331 -25.88 1.52 -13.88
CA LEU A 331 -27.13 1.13 -13.23
C LEU A 331 -27.76 2.31 -12.46
N ILE A 332 -26.96 3.07 -11.71
CA ILE A 332 -27.45 4.26 -10.99
C ILE A 332 -28.06 5.27 -11.97
N PHE A 333 -27.35 5.58 -13.06
CA PHE A 333 -27.81 6.59 -14.03
C PHE A 333 -29.00 6.14 -14.87
N LYS A 334 -29.11 4.85 -15.22
CA LYS A 334 -30.19 4.35 -16.09
C LYS A 334 -31.44 3.92 -15.33
N LEU A 335 -31.28 3.26 -14.18
CA LEU A 335 -32.40 2.66 -13.47
C LEU A 335 -32.89 3.53 -12.29
N GLY A 336 -32.20 4.63 -11.96
CA GLY A 336 -32.56 5.49 -10.82
C GLY A 336 -32.58 4.74 -9.48
N GLN A 337 -31.96 3.55 -9.43
CA GLN A 337 -32.01 2.67 -8.27
C GLN A 337 -31.26 3.33 -7.11
N ARG A 338 -31.94 3.43 -5.98
CA ARG A 338 -31.34 3.89 -4.73
C ARG A 338 -30.45 2.77 -4.22
N LEU A 339 -29.14 2.93 -4.33
CA LEU A 339 -28.19 2.00 -3.72
C LEU A 339 -28.40 1.97 -2.20
N PRO A 340 -28.25 0.80 -1.55
CA PRO A 340 -28.21 0.72 -0.10
C PRO A 340 -26.89 1.33 0.41
N VAL A 341 -26.80 2.66 0.39
CA VAL A 341 -25.61 3.45 0.76
C VAL A 341 -25.07 3.02 2.13
N LYS A 342 -25.96 2.64 3.04
CA LYS A 342 -25.59 2.17 4.38
C LYS A 342 -24.78 0.87 4.34
N THR A 343 -25.19 -0.13 3.56
CA THR A 343 -24.49 -1.41 3.45
C THR A 343 -23.13 -1.23 2.80
N PHE A 344 -23.09 -0.42 1.74
CA PHE A 344 -21.85 -0.08 1.05
C PHE A 344 -20.86 0.63 1.98
N LEU A 345 -21.31 1.65 2.73
CA LEU A 345 -20.47 2.41 3.65
C LEU A 345 -19.92 1.54 4.78
N VAL A 346 -20.69 0.57 5.28
CA VAL A 346 -20.21 -0.39 6.29
C VAL A 346 -19.09 -1.27 5.72
N GLY A 347 -19.26 -1.79 4.49
CA GLY A 347 -18.22 -2.56 3.82
C GLY A 347 -16.94 -1.74 3.57
N ALA A 348 -17.11 -0.48 3.14
CA ALA A 348 -16.01 0.46 2.92
C ALA A 348 -15.23 0.76 4.21
N VAL A 349 -15.92 1.01 5.33
CA VAL A 349 -15.28 1.22 6.65
C VAL A 349 -14.56 -0.04 7.11
N LEU A 350 -15.18 -1.21 7.00
CA LEU A 350 -14.59 -2.48 7.45
C LEU A 350 -13.32 -2.81 6.65
N LEU A 351 -13.36 -2.63 5.34
CA LEU A 351 -12.17 -2.76 4.51
C LEU A 351 -11.06 -1.82 4.96
N LEU A 352 -11.39 -0.53 5.15
CA LEU A 352 -10.41 0.48 5.52
C LEU A 352 -9.75 0.11 6.86
N MET A 353 -10.53 -0.40 7.82
CA MET A 353 -10.01 -0.94 9.09
C MET A 353 -9.09 -2.15 8.90
N VAL A 354 -9.41 -3.09 8.01
CA VAL A 354 -8.56 -4.25 7.75
C VAL A 354 -7.26 -3.82 7.07
N THR A 355 -7.34 -2.98 6.05
CA THR A 355 -6.17 -2.48 5.31
C THR A 355 -5.27 -1.59 6.20
N SER A 356 -5.84 -0.78 7.07
CA SER A 356 -5.04 0.06 7.99
C SER A 356 -4.26 -0.78 9.00
N VAL A 357 -4.83 -1.88 9.49
CA VAL A 357 -4.13 -2.85 10.35
C VAL A 357 -2.98 -3.51 9.59
N ALA A 358 -3.21 -3.95 8.35
CA ALA A 358 -2.15 -4.52 7.52
C ALA A 358 -1.04 -3.50 7.25
N PHE A 359 -1.38 -2.28 6.86
CA PHE A 359 -0.40 -1.25 6.55
C PHE A 359 0.36 -0.78 7.79
N LEU A 360 -0.27 -0.76 8.97
CA LEU A 360 0.41 -0.46 10.23
C LEU A 360 1.49 -1.50 10.53
N GLY A 361 1.19 -2.79 10.36
CA GLY A 361 2.17 -3.86 10.53
C GLY A 361 3.37 -3.70 9.59
N ASN A 362 3.14 -3.39 8.31
CA ASN A 362 4.21 -3.11 7.36
C ASN A 362 4.98 -1.82 7.68
N ALA A 363 4.32 -0.76 8.13
CA ALA A 363 4.99 0.47 8.50
C ALA A 363 5.94 0.27 9.69
N VAL A 364 5.50 -0.47 10.71
CA VAL A 364 6.37 -0.85 11.83
C VAL A 364 7.52 -1.73 11.37
N ARG A 365 7.28 -2.68 10.45
CA ARG A 365 8.36 -3.46 9.84
C ARG A 365 9.35 -2.58 9.08
N SER A 366 8.89 -1.61 8.30
CA SER A 366 9.79 -0.68 7.59
C SER A 366 10.63 0.15 8.56
N LEU A 367 10.05 0.60 9.68
CA LEU A 367 10.79 1.27 10.75
C LEU A 367 11.84 0.35 11.40
N GLN A 368 11.53 -0.95 11.57
CA GLN A 368 12.49 -1.94 12.06
C GLN A 368 13.63 -2.19 11.07
N THR A 369 13.32 -2.33 9.78
CA THR A 369 14.33 -2.53 8.72
C THR A 369 15.29 -1.34 8.66
N ALA A 370 14.78 -0.12 8.82
CA ALA A 370 15.56 1.12 8.88
C ALA A 370 16.29 1.36 10.22
N ASP A 371 16.17 0.44 11.19
CA ASP A 371 16.74 0.54 12.54
C ASP A 371 16.25 1.76 13.34
N LEU A 372 15.01 2.20 13.09
CA LEU A 372 14.35 3.30 13.80
C LEU A 372 13.47 2.82 14.96
N VAL A 373 13.02 1.56 14.91
CA VAL A 373 12.24 0.90 15.97
C VAL A 373 12.91 -0.42 16.31
N GLY A 374 12.96 -0.74 17.60
CA GLY A 374 13.50 -2.00 18.08
C GLY A 374 12.81 -3.21 17.45
N LEU A 375 13.59 -4.27 17.20
CA LEU A 375 13.11 -5.56 16.74
C LEU A 375 13.21 -6.56 17.88
N THR A 376 12.08 -7.04 18.37
CA THR A 376 12.03 -8.17 19.31
C THR A 376 11.27 -9.30 18.64
N PRO A 377 11.99 -10.27 18.03
CA PRO A 377 11.37 -11.45 17.42
C PRO A 377 10.56 -12.24 18.45
N LEU A 378 9.47 -12.84 18.01
CA LEU A 378 8.68 -13.77 18.82
C LEU A 378 8.94 -15.19 18.34
N ASP A 379 9.71 -15.93 19.11
CA ASP A 379 10.05 -17.31 18.83
C ASP A 379 8.80 -18.20 18.92
N GLY A 380 8.65 -19.13 17.98
CA GLY A 380 7.56 -20.11 17.95
C GLY A 380 6.30 -19.70 17.19
N LEU A 381 6.22 -18.46 16.68
CA LEU A 381 5.16 -18.07 15.75
C LEU A 381 5.44 -18.54 14.31
N PRO A 382 4.41 -18.95 13.55
CA PRO A 382 4.60 -19.35 12.17
C PRO A 382 5.04 -18.14 11.32
N HIS A 383 6.01 -18.36 10.43
CA HIS A 383 6.41 -17.39 9.42
C HIS A 383 5.50 -17.54 8.21
N ALA A 384 4.81 -16.46 7.84
CA ALA A 384 4.05 -16.44 6.60
C ALA A 384 5.01 -16.22 5.42
N PRO A 385 4.73 -16.78 4.22
CA PRO A 385 5.47 -16.45 3.01
C PRO A 385 5.53 -14.93 2.81
N ILE A 386 6.65 -14.39 2.34
CA ILE A 386 6.89 -12.93 2.29
C ILE A 386 5.75 -12.13 1.65
N PHE A 387 5.13 -12.64 0.58
CA PHE A 387 4.01 -11.96 -0.08
C PHE A 387 2.74 -11.92 0.77
N LEU A 388 2.45 -13.00 1.51
CA LEU A 388 1.30 -13.05 2.42
C LEU A 388 1.56 -12.22 3.67
N ALA A 389 2.77 -12.29 4.22
CA ALA A 389 3.25 -11.43 5.30
C ALA A 389 3.05 -9.95 4.96
N GLN A 390 3.49 -9.54 3.76
CA GLN A 390 3.30 -8.19 3.23
C GLN A 390 1.83 -7.82 3.02
N ALA A 391 1.03 -8.71 2.44
CA ALA A 391 -0.39 -8.44 2.19
C ALA A 391 -1.20 -8.22 3.48
N LEU A 392 -0.83 -8.94 4.55
CA LEU A 392 -1.48 -8.89 5.86
C LEU A 392 -0.80 -7.94 6.87
N GLY A 393 0.40 -7.45 6.57
CA GLY A 393 1.23 -6.75 7.54
C GLY A 393 1.73 -7.64 8.68
N TYR A 394 1.73 -8.95 8.49
CA TYR A 394 2.05 -9.91 9.54
C TYR A 394 3.56 -10.17 9.57
N TRP A 395 4.21 -9.72 10.63
CA TRP A 395 5.61 -9.96 10.91
C TRP A 395 5.71 -10.46 12.36
N PRO A 396 6.42 -11.55 12.66
CA PRO A 396 6.43 -12.14 14.01
C PRO A 396 7.37 -11.35 14.96
N SER A 397 7.05 -10.09 15.24
CA SER A 397 7.75 -9.26 16.23
C SER A 397 6.77 -8.64 17.22
N VAL A 398 7.22 -8.40 18.46
CA VAL A 398 6.39 -7.81 19.52
C VAL A 398 5.80 -6.48 19.07
N GLN A 399 6.60 -5.61 18.46
CA GLN A 399 6.20 -4.26 18.09
C GLN A 399 5.13 -4.26 16.98
N THR A 400 5.29 -5.10 15.95
CA THR A 400 4.34 -5.17 14.84
C THR A 400 3.02 -5.76 15.32
N LEU A 401 3.02 -6.91 15.99
CA LEU A 401 1.80 -7.55 16.49
C LEU A 401 1.11 -6.70 17.58
N ALA A 402 1.86 -6.07 18.48
CA ALA A 402 1.27 -5.18 19.48
C ALA A 402 0.62 -3.96 18.82
N SER A 403 1.27 -3.34 17.83
CA SER A 403 0.70 -2.18 17.12
C SER A 403 -0.62 -2.54 16.42
N GLN A 404 -0.67 -3.69 15.74
CA GLN A 404 -1.87 -4.20 15.09
C GLN A 404 -2.96 -4.53 16.11
N ALA A 405 -2.64 -5.22 17.20
CA ALA A 405 -3.57 -5.57 18.26
C ALA A 405 -4.17 -4.32 18.93
N ILE A 406 -3.34 -3.31 19.21
CA ILE A 406 -3.79 -2.02 19.75
C ILE A 406 -4.77 -1.36 18.78
N LEU A 407 -4.45 -1.30 17.48
CA LEU A 407 -5.34 -0.67 16.50
C LEU A 407 -6.68 -1.42 16.38
N VAL A 408 -6.64 -2.75 16.35
CA VAL A 408 -7.86 -3.58 16.37
C VAL A 408 -8.68 -3.31 17.63
N ALA A 409 -8.04 -3.21 18.80
CA ALA A 409 -8.72 -2.87 20.04
C ALA A 409 -9.36 -1.48 19.99
N VAL A 410 -8.67 -0.47 19.42
CA VAL A 410 -9.22 0.87 19.23
C VAL A 410 -10.45 0.83 18.32
N TYR A 411 -10.41 0.08 17.21
CA TYR A 411 -11.57 -0.09 16.34
C TYR A 411 -12.72 -0.83 17.02
N ALA A 412 -12.44 -1.89 17.78
CA ALA A 412 -13.44 -2.63 18.53
C ALA A 412 -14.11 -1.76 19.61
N LEU A 413 -13.34 -0.98 20.35
CA LEU A 413 -13.85 -0.03 21.34
C LEU A 413 -14.69 1.08 20.69
N GLY A 414 -14.22 1.65 19.57
CA GLY A 414 -14.95 2.66 18.80
C GLY A 414 -16.27 2.14 18.26
N ALA A 415 -16.27 0.91 17.71
CA ALA A 415 -17.48 0.24 17.24
C ALA A 415 -18.46 -0.05 18.39
N THR A 416 -17.96 -0.55 19.52
CA THR A 416 -18.75 -0.85 20.72
C THR A 416 -19.39 0.41 21.30
N TRP A 417 -18.64 1.50 21.41
CA TRP A 417 -19.15 2.80 21.86
C TRP A 417 -20.25 3.33 20.93
N LEU A 418 -20.03 3.23 19.61
CA LEU A 418 -21.01 3.67 18.61
C LEU A 418 -22.32 2.86 18.69
N LEU A 419 -22.23 1.54 18.91
CA LEU A 419 -23.38 0.63 18.93
C LEU A 419 -24.13 0.65 20.27
N LEU A 420 -23.44 0.74 21.41
CA LEU A 420 -24.05 0.59 22.74
C LEU A 420 -24.41 1.93 23.41
N VAL A 421 -23.57 2.97 23.26
CA VAL A 421 -23.71 4.21 24.04
C VAL A 421 -24.52 5.27 23.29
N ARG A 422 -24.27 5.43 21.98
CA ARG A 422 -24.93 6.46 21.16
C ARG A 422 -26.46 6.31 21.03
N PRO A 423 -27.05 5.10 20.90
CA PRO A 423 -28.50 4.95 20.83
C PRO A 423 -29.24 5.07 22.18
N ARG A 424 -28.51 5.14 23.31
CA ARG A 424 -29.12 5.41 24.63
C ARG A 424 -29.37 6.91 24.85
N ARG A 425 -28.40 7.77 24.50
CA ARG A 425 -28.55 9.24 24.60
C ARG A 425 -29.65 9.83 23.70
N GLY A 426 -29.89 9.23 22.53
CA GLY A 426 -30.99 9.64 21.63
C GLY A 426 -32.38 9.15 22.04
N ARG A 427 -32.48 8.29 23.06
CA ARG A 427 -33.75 7.89 23.68
C ARG A 427 -34.05 8.76 24.91
N GLU A 428 -33.06 9.03 25.76
CA GLU A 428 -33.21 9.91 26.93
C GLU A 428 -33.64 11.35 26.56
N ALA A 429 -33.10 11.92 25.47
CA ALA A 429 -33.49 13.26 25.01
C ALA A 429 -34.97 13.38 24.56
N ARG A 430 -35.63 12.25 24.23
CA ARG A 430 -37.06 12.22 23.86
C ARG A 430 -38.00 12.13 25.07
N TRP A 431 -37.49 11.80 26.25
CA TRP A 431 -38.30 11.72 27.48
C TRP A 431 -38.33 13.03 28.28
N VAL A 432 -37.42 13.97 28.01
CA VAL A 432 -37.33 15.27 28.72
C VAL A 432 -38.09 16.39 27.98
N SER A 433 -38.65 16.09 26.80
CA SER A 433 -39.37 17.06 25.95
C SER A 433 -40.83 16.66 25.65
N GLY A 434 -41.38 15.69 26.39
CA GLY A 434 -42.76 15.23 26.30
C GLY A 434 -43.66 15.85 27.35
#